data_AF-A0A6G2PT75-F1
#
_entry.id   AF-A0A6G2PT75-F1
#
_cell.length_a   1.000
_cell.length_b   1.000
_cell.length_c   1.000
_cell.angle_alpha   90.00
_cell.angle_beta   90.00
_cell.angle_gamma   90.00
#
_symmetry.space_group_name_H-M   'P 1'
#
loop_
_entity.id
_entity.type
_entity.pdbx_description
1 polymer ?
#
loop_
_entity_poly.entity_id
_entity_poly.type
_entity_poly.pdbx_seq_one_letter_code
_entity_poly.pdbx_strand_id
1 'polypeptide(L)' 'MKVSSMWKAVVGGIAAGAAAAVTAVEDGRITVAEVVTIVVAVLGSAGVTWLVPNQPNSPQAVSKPPTAV' A
#
# COMPACT_ATOMS: atom_id res chain seq x y z
N MET A 1 -14.18 6.31 7.25
CA MET A 1 -13.97 4.85 7.21
C MET A 1 -12.49 4.58 7.40
N LYS A 2 -12.09 3.64 8.27
CA LYS A 2 -10.68 3.24 8.45
C LYS A 2 -10.35 2.15 7.43
N VAL A 3 -9.56 2.47 6.40
CA VAL A 3 -9.02 1.46 5.47
C VAL A 3 -7.95 0.68 6.23
N SER A 4 -8.04 -0.65 6.24
CA SER A 4 -7.05 -1.51 6.91
C SER A 4 -5.71 -1.44 6.17
N SER A 5 -4.60 -1.63 6.90
CA SER A 5 -3.26 -1.67 6.28
C SER A 5 -3.16 -2.72 5.17
N MET A 6 -3.85 -3.85 5.33
CA MET A 6 -3.92 -4.91 4.32
C MET A 6 -4.51 -4.39 3.00
N TRP A 7 -5.61 -3.64 3.05
CA TRP A 7 -6.24 -3.11 1.86
C TRP A 7 -5.39 -2.05 1.15
N LYS A 8 -4.61 -1.25 1.90
CA LYS A 8 -3.63 -0.33 1.29
C LYS A 8 -2.59 -1.09 0.47
N ALA A 9 -2.05 -2.18 1.03
CA ALA A 9 -1.06 -3.01 0.36
C ALA A 9 -1.64 -3.72 -0.88
N VAL A 10 -2.86 -4.26 -0.79
CA VAL A 10 -3.53 -4.92 -1.93
C VAL A 10 -3.77 -3.93 -3.07
N VAL A 11 -4.37 -2.77 -2.77
CA VAL A 11 -4.67 -1.76 -3.80
C VAL A 11 -3.39 -1.18 -4.39
N GLY A 12 -2.38 -0.89 -3.56
CA GLY A 12 -1.07 -0.43 -4.01
C GLY A 12 -0.36 -1.46 -4.92
N GLY A 13 -0.38 -2.73 -4.52
CA GLY A 13 0.19 -3.84 -5.28
C GLY A 13 -0.46 -4.02 -6.64
N ILE A 14 -1.79 -4.01 -6.70
CA ILE A 14 -2.53 -4.13 -7.97
C ILE A 14 -2.20 -2.95 -8.89
N ALA A 15 -2.22 -1.72 -8.37
CA ALA A 15 -1.93 -0.53 -9.17
C ALA A 15 -0.50 -0.54 -9.73
N ALA A 16 0.50 -0.84 -8.88
CA ALA A 16 1.89 -0.91 -9.30
C ALA A 16 2.15 -2.06 -10.29
N GLY A 17 1.59 -3.25 -10.01
CA GLY A 17 1.72 -4.41 -10.89
C GLY A 17 1.04 -4.19 -12.25
N ALA A 18 -0.15 -3.58 -12.27
CA ALA A 18 -0.85 -3.25 -13.51
C ALA A 18 -0.08 -2.24 -14.36
N ALA A 19 0.46 -1.19 -13.76
CA ALA A 19 1.28 -0.22 -14.47
C ALA A 19 2.53 -0.86 -15.10
N ALA A 20 3.24 -1.70 -14.35
CA ALA A 20 4.41 -2.43 -14.86
C ALA A 20 4.05 -3.52 -15.90
N ALA A 21 2.84 -4.10 -15.82
CA ALA A 21 2.38 -5.07 -16.80
C ALA A 21 2.01 -4.40 -18.14
N VAL A 22 1.43 -3.19 -18.12
CA VAL A 22 1.11 -2.44 -19.36
C VAL A 22 2.39 -2.19 -20.17
N THR A 23 3.46 -1.73 -19.53
CA THR A 23 4.73 -1.48 -20.23
C THR A 23 5.30 -2.76 -20.86
N ALA A 24 5.15 -3.91 -20.20
CA ALA A 24 5.61 -5.19 -20.75
C ALA A 24 4.75 -5.71 -21.91
N VAL A 25 3.47 -5.32 -21.97
CA VAL A 25 2.57 -5.68 -23.05
C VAL A 25 2.78 -4.79 -24.28
N GLU A 26 3.19 -3.53 -24.10
CA GLU A 26 3.48 -2.60 -25.19
C GLU A 26 4.55 -3.12 -26.13
N ASP A 27 5.58 -3.78 -25.60
CA ASP A 27 6.69 -4.34 -26.37
C ASP A 27 6.36 -5.71 -26.99
N GLY A 28 5.12 -6.21 -26.81
CA GLY A 28 4.55 -7.38 -27.49
C GLY A 28 4.99 -8.74 -26.95
N ARG A 29 5.81 -8.78 -25.89
CA ARG A 29 6.26 -10.03 -25.26
C ARG A 29 6.65 -9.80 -23.81
N ILE A 30 6.11 -10.63 -22.91
CA ILE A 30 6.56 -10.66 -21.52
C ILE A 30 7.81 -11.54 -21.41
N THR A 31 8.90 -10.94 -20.99
CA THR A 31 10.19 -11.56 -20.71
C THR A 31 10.36 -11.82 -19.22
N VAL A 32 11.35 -12.65 -18.88
CA VAL A 32 11.68 -12.95 -17.47
C VAL A 32 12.07 -11.68 -16.71
N ALA A 33 12.79 -10.76 -17.37
CA ALA A 33 13.19 -9.50 -16.75
C ALA A 33 11.97 -8.65 -16.36
N GLU A 34 10.94 -8.59 -17.19
CA GLU A 34 9.72 -7.83 -16.91
C GLU A 34 8.89 -8.46 -15.81
N VAL A 35 8.81 -9.81 -15.74
CA VAL A 35 8.17 -10.51 -14.61
C VAL A 35 8.85 -10.14 -13.31
N VAL A 36 10.20 -10.12 -13.29
CA VAL A 36 10.97 -9.70 -12.11
C VAL A 36 10.66 -8.24 -11.76
N THR A 37 10.63 -7.34 -12.75
CA THR A 37 10.28 -5.93 -12.54
C THR A 37 8.87 -5.77 -11.95
N ILE A 38 7.88 -6.49 -12.47
CA ILE A 38 6.50 -6.46 -11.95
C ILE A 38 6.48 -6.91 -10.49
N VAL A 39 7.16 -8.03 -10.16
CA VAL A 39 7.23 -8.52 -8.77
C VAL A 39 7.91 -7.50 -7.86
N VAL A 40 9.02 -6.90 -8.30
CA VAL A 40 9.71 -5.84 -7.55
C VAL A 40 8.81 -4.62 -7.35
N ALA A 41 8.04 -4.22 -8.36
CA ALA A 41 7.09 -3.10 -8.26
C ALA A 41 5.99 -3.38 -7.24
N VAL A 42 5.41 -4.60 -7.25
CA VAL A 42 4.41 -5.02 -6.27
C VAL A 42 4.99 -5.01 -4.85
N LEU A 43 6.17 -5.60 -4.64
CA LEU A 43 6.85 -5.64 -3.34
C LEU A 43 7.27 -4.24 -2.87
N GLY A 44 7.77 -3.40 -3.78
CA GLY A 44 8.09 -1.99 -3.51
C GLY A 44 6.86 -1.22 -3.04
N SER A 45 5.72 -1.40 -3.71
CA SER A 45 4.45 -0.79 -3.28
C SER A 45 4.01 -1.28 -1.91
N ALA A 46 4.17 -2.58 -1.61
CA ALA A 46 3.86 -3.14 -0.32
C ALA A 46 4.72 -2.50 0.78
N GLY A 47 6.02 -2.34 0.53
CA GLY A 47 6.93 -1.61 1.42
C GLY A 47 6.51 -0.16 1.66
N VAL A 48 6.15 0.56 0.59
CA VAL A 48 5.66 1.95 0.68
C VAL A 48 4.38 2.02 1.51
N THR A 49 3.40 1.13 1.27
CA THR A 49 2.14 1.14 2.01
C THR A 49 2.30 0.78 3.49
N TRP A 50 3.32 -0.01 3.83
CA TRP A 50 3.66 -0.32 5.22
C TRP A 50 4.31 0.87 5.94
N LEU A 51 5.11 1.66 5.22
CA LEU A 51 5.71 2.92 5.71
C LEU A 51 4.70 4.06 5.85
N VAL A 52 3.49 3.95 5.29
CA VAL A 52 2.43 4.98 5.41
C VAL A 52 1.45 4.60 6.53
N PRO A 53 1.71 5.04 7.78
CA PRO A 53 0.81 4.77 8.88
C PRO A 53 -0.57 5.39 8.61
N ASN A 54 -1.62 4.62 8.94
CA ASN A 54 -2.94 5.22 9.16
C ASN A 54 -2.82 6.12 10.40
N GLN A 55 -3.42 7.32 10.37
CA GLN A 55 -3.23 8.38 11.37
C GLN A 55 -3.05 7.85 12.82
N PRO A 56 -2.11 8.43 13.60
CA PRO A 56 -2.01 8.13 15.01
C PRO A 56 -3.38 8.37 15.66
N ASN A 57 -3.84 7.41 16.47
CA ASN A 57 -5.12 7.52 17.17
C ASN A 57 -5.19 8.90 17.84
N SER A 58 -6.23 9.66 17.52
CA SER A 58 -6.41 11.05 17.93
C SER A 58 -6.14 11.24 19.43
N PRO A 59 -5.37 12.25 19.86
CA PRO A 59 -5.08 12.55 21.27
C PRO A 59 -6.30 12.77 22.18
N GLN A 60 -7.53 12.82 21.63
CA GLN A 60 -8.77 13.03 22.38
C GLN A 60 -9.17 11.86 23.31
N ALA A 61 -8.47 10.72 23.28
CA ALA A 61 -8.62 9.69 24.30
C ALA A 61 -8.10 10.11 25.69
N VAL A 62 -7.34 11.22 25.78
CA VAL A 62 -6.76 11.75 27.02
C VAL A 62 -7.61 12.87 27.65
N SER A 63 -8.67 13.35 26.99
CA SER A 63 -9.39 14.55 27.45
C SER A 63 -10.62 14.28 28.33
N LYS A 64 -10.86 13.07 28.83
CA LYS A 64 -11.90 12.88 29.87
C LYS A 64 -11.28 13.22 31.23
N PRO A 65 -11.66 14.33 31.88
CA PRO A 65 -11.15 14.64 33.22
C PRO A 65 -11.67 13.57 34.19
N PRO A 66 -10.93 13.27 35.27
CA PRO A 66 -11.50 12.46 36.35
C PRO A 66 -12.71 13.23 36.90
N THR A 67 -13.91 12.66 36.73
CA THR A 67 -15.09 13.10 37.47
C THR A 67 -14.78 12.91 38.94
N ALA A 68 -14.50 14.02 39.62
CA ALA A 68 -14.50 14.09 41.07
C ALA A 68 -15.94 13.81 41.55
N VAL A 69 -16.12 12.66 42.18
CA VAL A 69 -17.26 12.31 43.04
C VAL A 69 -16.71 11.54 44.23
#